data_AF-A0A1Y3N636-F1
#
_entry.id   AF-A0A1Y3N636-F1
#
_cell.length_a   1.000
_cell.length_b   1.000
_cell.length_c   1.000
_cell.angle_alpha   90.00
_cell.angle_beta   90.00
_cell.angle_gamma   90.00
#
_symmetry.space_group_name_H-M   'P 1'
#
loop_
_entity.id
_entity.type
_entity.pdbx_description
1 polymer ?
#
loop_
_entity_poly.entity_id
_entity_poly.type
_entity_poly.pdbx_seq_one_letter_code
_entity_poly.pdbx_strand_id
1 'polypeptide(L)'
;MASLKNKLIALKNIHKEQYDLEVKYCNELIEVEKKYMNLLKPYWEKRADIISGKYDNEEEITKEEDDTEYPELNGLNNVHCKGIPDFWLTVMLHHPKISENITELDIKILSFLSDIRVEYLKENANFRLVFDFMQKSQKNEAVENIYFSNKSLYLSFYYTLDNTFGKAEYSHSYVEGTDIYWKNKNYVEEAVQNVCVTETGRELK
;
A
#
# COMPACT_ATOMS: atom_id res chain seq x y z
N MET A 1 -24.78 -54.08 -5.66
CA MET A 1 -24.71 -52.62 -5.45
C MET A 1 -23.61 -52.29 -4.46
N ALA A 2 -22.87 -51.19 -4.65
CA ALA A 2 -21.88 -50.74 -3.66
C ALA A 2 -22.56 -50.37 -2.32
N SER A 3 -21.88 -50.64 -1.20
CA SER A 3 -22.36 -50.26 0.13
C SER A 3 -22.45 -48.74 0.28
N LEU A 4 -23.29 -48.25 1.19
CA LEU A 4 -23.37 -46.81 1.51
C LEU A 4 -22.00 -46.24 1.89
N LYS A 5 -21.22 -47.00 2.68
CA LYS A 5 -19.84 -46.64 3.04
C LYS A 5 -18.96 -46.42 1.82
N ASN A 6 -19.00 -47.33 0.84
CA ASN A 6 -18.19 -47.21 -0.38
C ASN A 6 -18.62 -46.02 -1.23
N LYS A 7 -19.93 -45.72 -1.30
CA LYS A 7 -20.45 -44.53 -1.99
C LYS A 7 -19.97 -43.23 -1.32
N LEU A 8 -19.98 -43.16 0.01
CA LEU A 8 -19.49 -42.00 0.76
C LEU A 8 -17.98 -41.79 0.59
N ILE A 9 -17.20 -42.87 0.56
CA ILE A 9 -15.75 -42.81 0.28
C ILE A 9 -15.52 -42.28 -1.14
N ALA A 10 -16.25 -42.80 -2.14
CA ALA A 10 -16.14 -42.32 -3.51
C ALA A 10 -16.46 -40.82 -3.61
N LEU A 11 -17.51 -40.34 -2.93
CA LEU A 11 -17.86 -38.91 -2.91
C LEU A 11 -16.76 -38.06 -2.26
N LYS A 12 -16.17 -38.52 -1.15
CA LYS A 12 -15.04 -37.82 -0.51
C LYS A 12 -13.83 -37.70 -1.44
N ASN A 13 -13.54 -38.74 -2.22
CA ASN A 13 -12.45 -38.70 -3.18
C ASN A 13 -12.72 -37.68 -4.30
N ILE A 14 -13.95 -37.65 -4.84
CA ILE A 14 -14.34 -36.67 -5.86
C ILE A 14 -14.23 -35.23 -5.32
N HIS A 15 -14.70 -34.97 -4.09
CA HIS A 15 -14.56 -33.64 -3.49
C HIS A 15 -13.09 -33.25 -3.27
N LYS A 16 -12.22 -34.22 -2.96
CA LYS A 16 -10.79 -33.96 -2.87
C LYS A 16 -10.21 -33.56 -4.23
N GLU A 17 -10.57 -34.26 -5.30
CA GLU A 17 -10.11 -33.93 -6.66
C GLU A 17 -10.61 -32.54 -7.10
N GLN A 18 -11.85 -32.18 -6.75
CA GLN A 18 -12.38 -30.83 -6.96
C GLN A 18 -11.57 -29.78 -6.19
N TYR A 19 -11.32 -30.02 -4.91
CA TYR A 19 -10.51 -29.13 -4.08
C TYR A 19 -9.10 -28.94 -4.67
N ASP A 20 -8.42 -30.02 -5.05
CA ASP A 20 -7.08 -29.97 -5.64
C ASP A 20 -7.06 -29.12 -6.93
N LEU A 21 -8.14 -29.16 -7.73
CA LEU A 21 -8.32 -28.31 -8.92
C LEU A 21 -8.55 -26.83 -8.55
N GLU A 22 -9.35 -26.54 -7.53
CA GLU A 22 -9.58 -25.17 -7.05
C GLU A 22 -8.28 -24.55 -6.50
N VAL A 23 -7.49 -25.32 -5.75
CA VAL A 23 -6.16 -24.88 -5.28
C VAL A 23 -5.27 -24.51 -6.45
N LYS A 24 -5.26 -25.34 -7.51
CA LYS A 24 -4.51 -25.05 -8.73
C LYS A 24 -4.99 -23.75 -9.39
N TYR A 25 -6.30 -23.54 -9.47
CA TYR A 25 -6.88 -22.30 -10.00
C TYR A 25 -6.43 -21.06 -9.20
N CYS A 26 -6.51 -21.09 -7.87
CA CYS A 26 -6.06 -19.98 -7.01
C CYS A 26 -4.58 -19.67 -7.21
N ASN A 27 -3.73 -20.70 -7.32
CA ASN A 27 -2.30 -20.52 -7.57
C ASN A 27 -2.04 -19.89 -8.95
N GLU A 28 -2.71 -20.35 -10.00
CA GLU A 28 -2.57 -19.76 -11.34
C GLU A 28 -3.02 -18.29 -11.37
N LEU A 29 -4.07 -17.93 -10.63
CA LEU A 29 -4.53 -16.55 -10.50
C LEU A 29 -3.43 -15.64 -9.92
N ILE A 30 -2.78 -16.08 -8.84
CA ILE A 30 -1.68 -15.32 -8.20
C ILE A 30 -0.50 -15.14 -9.15
N GLU A 31 -0.16 -16.18 -9.93
CA GLU A 31 0.93 -16.06 -10.90
C GLU A 31 0.58 -15.09 -12.04
N VAL A 32 -0.70 -15.01 -12.43
CA VAL A 32 -1.19 -13.98 -13.36
C VAL A 32 -1.07 -12.59 -12.73
N GLU A 33 -1.49 -12.40 -11.49
CA GLU A 33 -1.37 -11.11 -10.79
C GLU A 33 0.10 -10.66 -10.69
N LYS A 34 1.01 -11.55 -10.30
CA LYS A 34 2.47 -11.29 -10.26
C LYS A 34 3.01 -10.93 -11.64
N LYS A 35 2.59 -11.61 -12.70
CA LYS A 35 2.99 -11.30 -14.08
C LYS A 35 2.61 -9.87 -14.45
N TYR A 36 1.36 -9.47 -14.25
CA TYR A 36 0.91 -8.12 -14.61
C TYR A 36 1.48 -7.05 -13.70
N MET A 37 1.70 -7.34 -12.42
CA MET A 37 2.42 -6.44 -11.52
C MET A 37 3.83 -6.13 -12.06
N ASN A 38 4.57 -7.15 -12.52
CA ASN A 38 5.90 -6.95 -13.11
C ASN A 38 5.86 -6.12 -14.40
N LEU A 39 4.80 -6.26 -15.21
CA LEU A 39 4.61 -5.45 -16.42
C LEU A 39 4.25 -3.99 -16.09
N LEU A 40 3.55 -3.75 -14.97
CA LEU A 40 3.19 -2.41 -14.50
C LEU A 40 4.34 -1.71 -13.77
N LYS A 41 5.27 -2.48 -13.18
CA LYS A 41 6.38 -1.95 -12.37
C LYS A 41 7.19 -0.82 -13.05
N PRO A 42 7.58 -0.90 -14.34
CA PRO A 42 8.30 0.19 -15.00
C PRO A 42 7.50 1.51 -15.04
N TYR A 43 6.17 1.43 -15.13
CA TYR A 43 5.31 2.62 -15.12
C TYR A 43 5.26 3.25 -13.72
N TRP A 44 5.23 2.43 -12.67
CA TRP A 44 5.28 2.93 -11.30
C TRP A 44 6.64 3.53 -10.95
N GLU A 45 7.74 2.93 -11.42
CA GLU A 45 9.08 3.49 -11.30
C GLU A 45 9.17 4.85 -12.02
N LYS A 46 8.66 4.94 -13.25
CA LYS A 46 8.57 6.20 -13.99
C LYS A 46 7.74 7.26 -13.25
N ARG A 47 6.60 6.88 -12.68
CA ARG A 47 5.78 7.78 -11.84
C ARG A 47 6.55 8.27 -10.62
N ALA A 48 7.28 7.38 -9.94
CA ALA A 48 8.10 7.76 -8.78
C ALA A 48 9.23 8.73 -9.19
N ASP A 49 9.83 8.56 -10.36
CA ASP A 49 10.83 9.49 -10.89
C ASP A 49 10.23 10.86 -11.22
N ILE A 50 9.01 10.93 -11.78
CA ILE A 50 8.29 12.20 -12.00
C ILE A 50 7.98 12.89 -10.67
N ILE A 51 7.35 12.17 -9.72
CA ILE A 51 6.99 12.72 -8.41
C ILE A 51 8.23 13.26 -7.68
N SER A 52 9.34 12.51 -7.73
CA SER A 52 10.58 12.91 -7.07
C SER A 52 11.41 13.94 -7.84
N GLY A 53 11.04 14.27 -9.08
CA GLY A 53 11.74 15.27 -9.87
C GLY A 53 13.06 14.81 -10.49
N LYS A 54 13.15 13.50 -10.78
CA LYS A 54 14.27 12.89 -11.51
C LYS A 54 13.98 12.77 -13.01
N TYR A 55 12.72 12.93 -13.40
CA TYR A 55 12.26 12.76 -14.78
C TYR A 55 11.28 13.89 -15.15
N ASP A 56 11.75 14.81 -15.99
CA ASP A 56 10.98 15.95 -16.52
C ASP A 56 10.94 15.90 -18.07
N ASN A 57 10.82 14.71 -18.67
CA ASN A 57 10.89 14.58 -20.13
C ASN A 57 9.64 15.17 -20.81
N GLU A 58 9.86 16.10 -21.73
CA GLU A 58 8.83 16.78 -22.53
C GLU A 58 8.03 15.82 -23.42
N GLU A 59 8.58 14.65 -23.79
CA GLU A 59 7.90 13.69 -24.67
C GLU A 59 6.57 13.15 -24.12
N GLU A 60 6.45 13.01 -22.79
CA GLU A 60 5.20 12.58 -22.15
C GLU A 60 4.17 13.72 -22.09
N ILE A 61 4.63 14.97 -22.06
CA ILE A 61 3.79 16.18 -22.08
C ILE A 61 3.26 16.43 -23.49
N THR A 62 4.04 16.12 -24.53
CA THR A 62 3.69 16.36 -25.94
C THR A 62 2.77 15.31 -26.56
N LYS A 63 2.29 14.31 -25.79
CA LYS A 63 1.28 13.37 -26.27
C LYS A 63 -0.09 14.08 -26.31
N GLU A 64 -0.25 14.99 -27.27
CA GLU A 64 -1.47 15.75 -27.62
C GLU A 64 -2.65 15.54 -26.64
N GLU A 65 -2.56 16.14 -25.46
CA GLU A 65 -3.71 16.31 -24.57
C GLU A 65 -4.41 17.59 -25.02
N ASP A 66 -5.71 17.51 -25.29
CA ASP A 66 -6.53 18.68 -25.53
C ASP A 66 -6.50 19.51 -24.22
N ASP A 67 -5.95 20.73 -24.25
CA ASP A 67 -5.88 21.64 -23.09
C ASP A 67 -7.26 21.88 -22.41
N THR A 68 -8.36 21.44 -23.04
CA THR A 68 -9.71 21.45 -22.48
C THR A 68 -10.05 20.24 -21.60
N GLU A 69 -9.25 19.18 -21.59
CA GLU A 69 -9.52 17.95 -20.82
C GLU A 69 -9.27 18.13 -19.31
N TYR A 70 -8.30 18.99 -18.93
CA TYR A 70 -7.93 19.26 -17.54
C TYR A 70 -7.79 20.76 -17.27
N PRO A 71 -8.89 21.54 -17.32
CA PRO A 71 -8.86 22.99 -17.19
C PRO A 71 -8.30 23.47 -15.84
N GLU A 72 -8.34 22.65 -14.80
CA GLU A 72 -7.78 22.93 -13.47
C GLU A 72 -6.26 23.07 -13.48
N LEU A 73 -5.56 22.49 -14.46
CA LEU A 73 -4.10 22.53 -14.56
C LEU A 73 -3.59 23.86 -15.12
N ASN A 74 -4.42 24.64 -15.82
CA ASN A 74 -4.03 25.92 -16.44
C ASN A 74 -3.41 26.93 -15.46
N GLY A 75 -3.78 26.86 -14.18
CA GLY A 75 -3.21 27.72 -13.12
C GLY A 75 -1.77 27.38 -12.75
N LEU A 76 -1.24 26.23 -13.17
CA LEU A 76 0.08 25.71 -12.80
C LEU A 76 1.17 26.05 -13.82
N ASN A 77 0.83 26.65 -14.96
CA ASN A 77 1.75 26.95 -16.07
C ASN A 77 2.99 27.78 -15.67
N ASN A 78 2.92 28.54 -14.58
CA ASN A 78 4.02 29.37 -14.08
C ASN A 78 4.64 28.84 -12.76
N VAL A 79 4.27 27.64 -12.33
CA VAL A 79 4.74 27.02 -11.08
C VAL A 79 5.88 26.07 -11.39
N HIS A 80 7.10 26.44 -11.00
CA HIS A 80 8.27 25.58 -11.16
C HIS A 80 8.64 24.91 -9.83
N CYS A 81 8.62 23.58 -9.83
CA CYS A 81 9.09 22.75 -8.73
C CYS A 81 9.90 21.59 -9.31
N LYS A 82 10.91 21.10 -8.57
CA LYS A 82 11.78 20.03 -9.06
C LYS A 82 11.01 18.73 -9.29
N GLY A 83 10.03 18.44 -8.45
CA GLY A 83 9.08 17.32 -8.56
C GLY A 83 7.78 17.72 -7.87
N ILE A 84 6.82 16.80 -7.70
CA ILE A 84 5.49 17.11 -7.18
C ILE A 84 5.48 17.07 -5.63
N PRO A 85 5.42 18.22 -4.94
CA PRO A 85 5.49 18.24 -3.48
C PRO A 85 4.25 17.59 -2.85
N ASP A 86 4.45 16.87 -1.75
CA ASP A 86 3.38 16.30 -0.92
C ASP A 86 2.36 15.44 -1.70
N PHE A 87 2.77 14.85 -2.83
CA PHE A 87 1.90 14.06 -3.71
C PHE A 87 1.15 12.96 -2.93
N TRP A 88 1.89 12.09 -2.23
CA TRP A 88 1.27 10.96 -1.51
C TRP A 88 0.46 11.39 -0.30
N LEU A 89 0.91 12.40 0.44
CA LEU A 89 0.14 13.01 1.51
C LEU A 89 -1.21 13.51 0.97
N THR A 90 -1.18 14.23 -0.15
CA THR A 90 -2.38 14.75 -0.82
C THR A 90 -3.29 13.59 -1.23
N VAL A 91 -2.76 12.55 -1.87
CA VAL A 91 -3.53 11.35 -2.26
C VAL A 91 -4.21 10.70 -1.04
N MET A 92 -3.46 10.51 0.05
CA MET A 92 -3.98 9.87 1.27
C MET A 92 -5.05 10.70 1.97
N LEU A 93 -4.91 12.04 2.00
CA LEU A 93 -5.90 12.96 2.57
C LEU A 93 -7.20 13.01 1.77
N HIS A 94 -7.16 12.75 0.45
CA HIS A 94 -8.35 12.67 -0.38
C HIS A 94 -9.04 11.29 -0.35
N HIS A 95 -8.37 10.25 0.15
CA HIS A 95 -8.95 8.92 0.21
C HIS A 95 -9.87 8.78 1.45
N PRO A 96 -11.19 8.49 1.28
CA PRO A 96 -12.19 8.62 2.36
C PRO A 96 -11.86 7.86 3.64
N LYS A 97 -11.36 6.62 3.53
CA LYS A 97 -11.06 5.78 4.71
C LYS A 97 -9.68 6.03 5.31
N ILE A 98 -8.74 6.56 4.52
CA ILE A 98 -7.35 6.72 4.97
C ILE A 98 -7.23 8.03 5.73
N SER A 99 -7.84 9.10 5.20
CA SER A 99 -7.79 10.43 5.80
C SER A 99 -8.36 10.49 7.22
N GLU A 100 -9.38 9.69 7.52
CA GLU A 100 -9.96 9.55 8.87
C GLU A 100 -8.93 9.10 9.93
N ASN A 101 -7.85 8.44 9.51
CA ASN A 101 -6.80 7.93 10.40
C ASN A 101 -5.55 8.81 10.43
N ILE A 102 -5.53 9.96 9.73
CA ILE A 102 -4.38 10.86 9.64
C ILE A 102 -4.54 12.02 10.61
N THR A 103 -3.66 12.12 11.60
CA THR A 103 -3.60 13.25 12.54
C THR A 103 -2.75 14.40 12.01
N GLU A 104 -2.81 15.56 12.67
CA GLU A 104 -1.94 16.71 12.34
C GLU A 104 -0.44 16.40 12.42
N LEU A 105 -0.05 15.47 13.31
CA LEU A 105 1.33 15.02 13.41
C LEU A 105 1.70 14.11 12.23
N ASP A 106 0.80 13.20 11.85
CA ASP A 106 0.99 12.32 10.71
C ASP A 106 1.13 13.12 9.42
N ILE A 107 0.38 14.22 9.25
CA ILE A 107 0.56 15.13 8.10
C ILE A 107 2.02 15.58 7.97
N LYS A 108 2.68 15.95 9.08
CA LYS A 108 4.09 16.39 9.05
C LYS A 108 5.04 15.26 8.71
N ILE A 109 4.77 14.04 9.19
CA ILE A 109 5.57 12.84 8.95
C ILE A 109 5.39 12.34 7.50
N LEU A 110 4.14 12.12 7.09
CA LEU A 110 3.73 11.69 5.76
C LEU A 110 4.11 12.69 4.68
N SER A 111 4.36 13.95 5.03
CA SER A 111 4.97 14.89 4.11
C SER A 111 6.27 14.31 3.50
N PHE A 112 7.10 13.59 4.27
CA PHE A 112 8.35 12.97 3.80
C PHE A 112 8.16 11.70 2.95
N LEU A 113 6.92 11.23 2.76
CA LEU A 113 6.61 10.04 1.98
C LEU A 113 6.84 10.29 0.49
N SER A 114 7.77 9.55 -0.12
CA SER A 114 8.15 9.69 -1.52
C SER A 114 7.48 8.67 -2.44
N ASP A 115 7.23 7.46 -1.95
CA ASP A 115 6.65 6.40 -2.76
C ASP A 115 5.89 5.37 -1.91
N ILE A 116 4.88 4.75 -2.51
CA ILE A 116 4.16 3.61 -1.94
C ILE A 116 4.14 2.49 -2.99
N ARG A 117 4.68 1.32 -2.64
CA ARG A 117 4.77 0.15 -3.52
C ARG A 117 4.13 -1.09 -2.93
N VAL A 118 3.77 -2.02 -3.81
CA VAL A 118 3.37 -3.38 -3.45
C VAL A 118 4.47 -4.33 -3.88
N GLU A 119 4.84 -5.27 -3.01
CA GLU A 119 5.78 -6.34 -3.31
C GLU A 119 5.21 -7.68 -2.87
N TYR A 120 5.12 -8.66 -3.79
CA TYR A 120 4.80 -10.03 -3.41
C TYR A 120 5.97 -10.67 -2.66
N LEU A 121 5.65 -11.40 -1.60
CA LEU A 121 6.60 -12.23 -0.90
C LEU A 121 6.79 -13.55 -1.66
N LYS A 122 7.92 -14.24 -1.42
CA LYS A 122 8.30 -15.44 -2.19
C LYS A 122 7.28 -16.58 -2.11
N GLU A 123 6.49 -16.63 -1.04
CA GLU A 123 5.55 -17.72 -0.78
C GLU A 123 4.10 -17.20 -0.82
N ASN A 124 3.23 -17.97 -1.48
CA ASN A 124 1.77 -17.81 -1.50
C ASN A 124 1.29 -16.46 -2.09
N ALA A 125 0.06 -16.08 -1.73
CA ALA A 125 -0.57 -14.79 -2.01
C ALA A 125 -0.08 -13.66 -1.09
N ASN A 126 1.03 -13.87 -0.38
CA ASN A 126 1.52 -12.90 0.60
C ASN A 126 2.11 -11.69 -0.14
N PHE A 127 1.83 -10.50 0.36
CA PHE A 127 2.38 -9.26 -0.19
C PHE A 127 2.67 -8.28 0.93
N ARG A 128 3.49 -7.28 0.65
CA ARG A 128 3.74 -6.15 1.56
C ARG A 128 3.54 -4.83 0.85
N LEU A 129 3.07 -3.85 1.62
CA LEU A 129 3.15 -2.45 1.26
C LEU A 129 4.50 -1.91 1.72
N VAL A 130 5.16 -1.16 0.85
CA VAL A 130 6.43 -0.49 1.12
C VAL A 130 6.19 1.01 1.06
N PHE A 131 6.44 1.70 2.17
CA PHE A 131 6.32 3.14 2.29
C PHE A 131 7.73 3.73 2.34
N ASP A 132 8.18 4.36 1.25
CA ASP A 132 9.50 4.97 1.18
C ASP A 132 9.46 6.42 1.63
N PHE A 133 10.36 6.78 2.52
CA PHE A 133 10.55 8.14 3.02
C PHE A 133 11.88 8.68 2.53
N MET A 134 11.85 9.87 1.93
CA MET A 134 13.06 10.54 1.46
C MET A 134 13.31 11.84 2.20
N GLN A 135 14.56 12.30 2.17
CA GLN A 135 14.88 13.68 2.53
C GLN A 135 14.28 14.59 1.46
N LYS A 136 13.47 15.57 1.88
CA LYS A 136 12.89 16.53 0.93
C LYS A 136 13.95 17.51 0.47
N SER A 137 13.85 17.99 -0.76
CA SER A 137 14.44 19.27 -1.13
C SER A 137 13.31 20.30 -1.21
N GLN A 138 13.18 21.16 -0.20
CA GLN A 138 12.35 22.35 -0.33
C GLN A 138 13.27 23.54 -0.57
N LYS A 139 13.01 24.30 -1.64
CA LYS A 139 13.74 25.55 -1.96
C LYS A 139 15.28 25.38 -1.95
N ASN A 140 15.79 24.30 -2.55
CA ASN A 140 17.22 23.98 -2.64
C ASN A 140 17.91 23.60 -1.31
N GLU A 141 17.17 23.40 -0.22
CA GLU A 141 17.72 22.88 1.04
C GLU A 141 17.24 21.45 1.30
N ALA A 142 18.17 20.56 1.65
CA ALA A 142 17.85 19.19 2.04
C ALA A 142 17.28 19.18 3.46
N VAL A 143 15.99 18.84 3.57
CA VAL A 143 15.31 18.65 4.85
C VAL A 143 15.33 17.17 5.17
N GLU A 144 16.12 16.82 6.18
CA GLU A 144 16.17 15.45 6.68
C GLU A 144 14.87 15.09 7.44
N ASN A 145 14.43 13.83 7.34
CA ASN A 145 13.39 13.31 8.21
C ASN A 145 13.88 13.33 9.68
N ILE A 146 13.28 14.20 10.48
CA ILE A 146 13.62 14.40 11.90
C ILE A 146 12.89 13.43 12.85
N TYR A 147 11.96 12.62 12.35
CA TYR A 147 11.08 11.78 13.16
C TYR A 147 11.68 10.40 13.41
N PHE A 148 12.14 9.73 12.35
CA PHE A 148 12.73 8.39 12.41
C PHE A 148 13.86 8.21 11.39
N SER A 149 14.66 7.15 11.54
CA SER A 149 15.82 6.85 10.67
C SER A 149 15.53 5.82 9.57
N ASN A 150 14.38 5.13 9.62
CA ASN A 150 13.96 4.22 8.55
C ASN A 150 13.91 4.94 7.20
N LYS A 151 14.48 4.31 6.17
CA LYS A 151 14.27 4.73 4.77
C LYS A 151 12.93 4.27 4.24
N SER A 152 12.50 3.08 4.67
CA SER A 152 11.25 2.47 4.26
C SER A 152 10.58 1.83 5.47
N LEU A 153 9.26 1.92 5.53
CA LEU A 153 8.42 1.16 6.46
C LEU A 153 7.67 0.10 5.66
N TYR A 154 7.53 -1.10 6.23
CA TYR A 154 6.83 -2.21 5.60
C TYR A 154 5.59 -2.60 6.40
N LEU A 155 4.53 -2.92 5.68
CA LEU A 155 3.32 -3.55 6.22
C LEU A 155 3.04 -4.82 5.41
N SER A 156 3.36 -5.97 5.99
CA SER A 156 3.28 -7.29 5.36
C SER A 156 1.95 -7.97 5.69
N PHE A 157 1.28 -8.48 4.67
CA PHE A 157 0.02 -9.20 4.77
C PHE A 157 0.23 -10.66 4.41
N TYR A 158 -0.13 -11.54 5.34
CA TYR A 158 0.00 -12.98 5.19
C TYR A 158 -1.36 -13.60 4.93
N TYR A 159 -1.41 -14.47 3.93
CA TYR A 159 -2.58 -15.18 3.48
C TYR A 159 -2.34 -16.68 3.56
N THR A 160 -3.37 -17.40 3.99
CA THR A 160 -3.36 -18.86 4.05
C THR A 160 -4.48 -19.39 3.17
N LEU A 161 -4.23 -20.53 2.56
CA LEU A 161 -5.27 -21.23 1.83
C LEU A 161 -6.27 -21.79 2.84
N ASP A 162 -7.49 -21.26 2.81
CA ASP A 162 -8.62 -21.71 3.61
C ASP A 162 -9.49 -22.68 2.80
N ASN A 163 -10.06 -23.65 3.49
CA ASN A 163 -11.02 -24.63 2.96
C ASN A 163 -12.25 -24.80 3.85
N THR A 164 -12.45 -23.93 4.85
CA THR A 164 -13.49 -24.04 5.87
C THR A 164 -14.90 -24.10 5.28
N PHE A 165 -15.12 -23.45 4.13
CA PHE A 165 -16.41 -23.45 3.41
C PHE A 165 -16.49 -24.43 2.24
N GLY A 166 -15.55 -25.39 2.15
CA GLY A 166 -15.52 -26.38 1.07
C GLY A 166 -15.12 -25.82 -0.29
N LYS A 167 -14.53 -24.61 -0.31
CA LYS A 167 -13.96 -23.96 -1.47
C LYS A 167 -12.53 -23.54 -1.12
N ALA A 168 -11.57 -23.76 -2.03
CA ALA A 168 -10.23 -23.24 -1.88
C ALA A 168 -10.21 -21.72 -2.11
N GLU A 169 -9.81 -20.95 -1.10
CA GLU A 169 -9.67 -19.50 -1.21
C GLU A 169 -8.54 -19.00 -0.30
N TYR A 170 -7.78 -18.00 -0.75
CA TYR A 170 -6.80 -17.37 0.12
C TYR A 170 -7.49 -16.40 1.08
N SER A 171 -7.48 -16.73 2.37
CA SER A 171 -7.99 -15.86 3.43
C SER A 171 -6.86 -15.07 4.08
N HIS A 172 -7.18 -13.87 4.53
CA HIS A 172 -6.27 -13.10 5.37
C HIS A 172 -5.95 -13.88 6.66
N SER A 173 -4.67 -13.96 7.02
CA SER A 173 -4.17 -14.65 8.20
C SER A 173 -3.76 -13.65 9.28
N TYR A 174 -2.68 -12.90 9.05
CA TYR A 174 -2.20 -11.87 9.97
C TYR A 174 -1.47 -10.75 9.22
N VAL A 175 -1.23 -9.64 9.92
CA VAL A 175 -0.45 -8.49 9.44
C VAL A 175 0.78 -8.32 10.32
N GLU A 176 1.91 -8.00 9.71
CA GLU A 176 3.16 -7.68 10.40
C GLU A 176 3.66 -6.30 9.95
N GLY A 177 3.82 -5.40 10.90
CA GLY A 177 4.43 -4.08 10.68
C GLY A 177 5.94 -4.11 10.90
N THR A 178 6.62 -3.05 10.50
CA THR A 178 8.05 -2.84 10.79
C THR A 178 8.23 -1.98 12.03
N ASP A 179 9.27 -2.28 12.81
CA ASP A 179 9.70 -1.40 13.90
C ASP A 179 10.16 -0.04 13.37
N ILE A 180 9.64 1.02 13.97
CA ILE A 180 10.01 2.40 13.65
C ILE A 180 11.14 2.83 14.58
N TYR A 181 12.28 3.18 14.00
CA TYR A 181 13.47 3.66 14.71
C TYR A 181 13.38 5.17 14.91
N TRP A 182 12.57 5.58 15.90
CA TRP A 182 12.36 6.97 16.27
C TRP A 182 13.67 7.66 16.68
N LYS A 183 13.88 8.90 16.21
CA LYS A 183 15.09 9.68 16.52
C LYS A 183 15.03 10.38 17.87
N ASN A 184 13.85 10.90 18.24
CA ASN A 184 13.67 11.71 19.46
C ASN A 184 12.78 11.02 20.49
N LYS A 185 11.54 10.72 20.10
CA LYS A 185 10.52 10.09 20.95
C LYS A 185 9.58 9.22 20.12
N ASN A 186 8.90 8.28 20.78
CA ASN A 186 7.86 7.49 20.14
C ASN A 186 6.58 8.33 19.99
N TYR A 187 6.39 8.88 18.79
CA TYR A 187 5.25 9.73 18.48
C TYR A 187 3.91 8.99 18.48
N VAL A 188 3.92 7.67 18.29
CA VAL A 188 2.70 6.84 18.35
C VAL A 188 2.24 6.66 19.79
N GLU A 189 3.16 6.34 20.71
CA GLU A 189 2.83 6.21 22.14
C GLU A 189 2.26 7.51 22.71
N GLU A 190 2.84 8.65 22.33
CA GLU A 190 2.34 9.97 22.74
C GLU A 190 0.93 10.25 22.19
N ALA A 191 0.68 9.93 20.91
CA ALA A 191 -0.64 10.08 20.31
C ALA A 191 -1.69 9.22 21.05
N VAL A 192 -1.38 7.96 21.36
CA VAL A 192 -2.27 7.05 22.10
C VAL A 192 -2.52 7.56 23.51
N GLN A 193 -1.49 8.00 24.24
CA GLN A 193 -1.64 8.56 25.59
C GLN A 193 -2.54 9.80 25.59
N ASN A 194 -2.38 10.69 24.60
CA ASN A 194 -3.20 11.90 24.48
C ASN A 194 -4.67 11.57 24.21
N VAL A 195 -4.97 10.55 23.38
CA VAL A 195 -6.35 10.08 23.18
C VAL A 195 -6.94 9.54 24.49
N CYS A 196 -6.24 8.65 25.20
CA CYS A 196 -6.73 8.10 26.47
C CYS A 196 -7.01 9.18 27.53
N VAL A 197 -6.16 10.21 27.61
CA VAL A 197 -6.36 11.34 28.55
C VAL A 197 -7.57 12.20 28.15
N THR A 198 -7.80 12.43 26.85
CA THR A 198 -8.96 13.23 26.40
C THR A 198 -10.29 12.50 26.53
N GLU A 199 -10.31 11.17 26.42
CA GLU A 199 -11.51 10.34 26.67
C GLU A 199 -11.85 10.28 28.16
N THR A 200 -10.86 10.06 29.03
CA THR A 200 -11.06 10.05 30.49
C THR A 200 -11.39 11.43 31.06
N GLY A 201 -10.96 12.52 30.41
CA GLY A 201 -11.33 13.89 30.78
C GLY A 201 -12.74 14.32 30.35
N ARG A 202 -13.44 13.55 29.50
CA ARG A 202 -14.82 13.83 29.06
C ARG A 202 -15.90 13.19 29.94
N GLU A 203 -15.55 12.30 30.87
CA GLU A 203 -16.50 11.68 31.82
C GLU A 203 -16.79 12.49 33.08
N LEU A 204 -16.29 13.73 33.18
CA LEU A 204 -16.57 14.64 34.30
C LEU A 204 -17.05 16.01 33.81
N LYS A 205 -18.23 16.08 33.20
CA LYS A 205 -19.09 17.27 33.17
C LYS A 205 -20.56 16.89 33.09
#